data_AF-A0A0B8QMQ8-F1
#
_entry.id   AF-A0A0B8QMQ8-F1
#
_cell.length_a   1.000
_cell.length_b   1.000
_cell.length_c   1.000
_cell.angle_alpha   90.00
_cell.angle_beta   90.00
_cell.angle_gamma   90.00
#
_symmetry.space_group_name_H-M   'P 1'
#
loop_
_entity.id
_entity.type
_entity.pdbx_description
1 polymer ?
#
loop_
_entity_poly.entity_id
_entity_poly.type
_entity_poly.pdbx_seq_one_letter_code
_entity_poly.pdbx_strand_id
1 'polypeptide(L)'
;MKLLTPKQYQEKNSVSLENLLKDQTPLIGLDNRDPLGIQLQQAIQTIAPDFHPQITARNYSTAAELVANGAGYAVVDPWTAEQYQHRVNNYPLSPAIKVEVSLLYPEHRPLSITARWFVEQLQGSL
;
A
#
# COMPACT_ATOMS: atom_id res chain seq x y z
N MET A 1 4.84 0.54 2.21
CA MET A 1 3.40 0.23 2.27
C MET A 1 2.92 0.50 3.69
N LYS A 2 1.64 0.82 3.83
CA LYS A 2 1.00 1.07 5.13
C LYS A 2 -0.22 0.17 5.30
N LEU A 3 -0.47 -0.25 6.53
CA LEU A 3 -1.72 -0.92 6.90
C LEU A 3 -2.81 0.12 7.15
N LEU A 4 -4.00 -0.09 6.62
CA LEU A 4 -5.19 0.68 6.94
C LEU A 4 -6.10 -0.15 7.85
N THR A 5 -6.61 0.50 8.90
CA THR A 5 -7.66 -0.07 9.75
C THR A 5 -8.83 0.91 9.89
N PRO A 6 -10.06 0.44 10.11
CA PRO A 6 -11.18 1.33 10.37
C PRO A 6 -10.93 2.13 11.65
N LYS A 7 -11.42 3.38 11.72
CA LYS A 7 -11.14 4.28 12.85
C LYS A 7 -11.48 3.72 14.24
N GLN A 8 -12.47 2.84 14.29
CA GLN A 8 -12.92 2.16 15.51
C GLN A 8 -11.93 1.11 16.05
N TYR A 9 -10.98 0.64 15.22
CA TYR A 9 -9.95 -0.30 15.61
C TYR A 9 -8.65 0.43 15.94
N GLN A 10 -8.19 0.30 17.19
CA GLN A 10 -6.87 0.77 17.61
C GLN A 10 -5.88 -0.38 17.57
N GLU A 11 -5.00 -0.34 16.58
CA GLU A 11 -3.82 -1.19 16.47
C GLU A 11 -2.62 -0.51 17.13
N LYS A 12 -1.58 -1.29 17.49
CA LYS A 12 -0.34 -0.76 18.08
C LYS A 12 0.43 0.07 17.03
N ASN A 13 1.33 0.96 17.48
CA ASN A 13 2.13 1.88 16.65
C ASN A 13 2.83 1.24 15.43
N SER A 14 3.05 -0.07 15.42
CA SER A 14 3.51 -0.85 14.27
C SER A 14 2.87 -2.24 14.29
N VAL A 15 2.43 -2.73 13.13
CA VAL A 15 1.77 -4.04 13.00
C VAL A 15 2.67 -5.00 12.24
N SER A 16 2.92 -6.16 12.83
CA SER A 16 3.66 -7.23 12.17
C SER A 16 2.74 -7.99 11.22
N LEU A 17 3.21 -8.28 10.00
CA LEU A 17 2.44 -9.02 8.99
C LEU A 17 1.96 -10.38 9.51
N GLU A 18 2.79 -11.07 10.30
CA GLU A 18 2.42 -12.33 10.97
C GLU A 18 1.25 -12.21 11.96
N ASN A 19 1.14 -11.09 12.67
CA ASN A 19 0.08 -10.85 13.64
C ASN A 19 -1.21 -10.48 12.92
N LEU A 20 -1.09 -9.68 11.85
CA LEU A 20 -2.20 -9.31 10.98
C LEU A 20 -2.89 -10.55 10.39
N LEU A 21 -2.11 -11.53 9.94
CA LEU A 21 -2.63 -12.77 9.34
C LEU A 21 -3.27 -13.73 10.35
N LYS A 22 -2.98 -13.56 11.64
CA LYS A 22 -3.57 -14.36 12.74
C LYS A 22 -4.81 -13.71 13.35
N ASP A 23 -5.06 -12.43 13.06
CA ASP A 23 -6.27 -11.75 13.53
C ASP A 23 -7.51 -12.33 12.85
N GLN A 24 -8.65 -12.25 13.52
CA GLN A 24 -9.95 -12.68 12.99
C GLN A 24 -10.52 -11.69 11.97
N THR A 25 -9.97 -10.48 11.92
CA THR A 25 -10.41 -9.43 10.99
C THR A 25 -9.97 -9.77 9.57
N PRO A 26 -10.88 -9.74 8.56
CA PRO A 26 -10.51 -10.06 7.19
C PRO A 26 -9.52 -9.04 6.63
N LEU A 27 -8.44 -9.53 6.04
CA LEU A 27 -7.51 -8.73 5.26
C LEU A 27 -7.98 -8.70 3.79
N ILE A 28 -8.28 -7.50 3.32
CA ILE A 28 -8.66 -7.21 1.95
C ILE A 28 -7.38 -7.30 1.10
N GLY A 29 -7.36 -8.25 0.17
CA GLY A 29 -6.29 -8.43 -0.79
C GLY A 29 -6.34 -7.39 -1.90
N LEU A 30 -5.18 -7.11 -2.48
CA LEU A 30 -5.08 -6.38 -3.74
C LEU A 30 -4.99 -7.37 -4.89
N ASP A 31 -5.50 -6.99 -6.06
CA ASP A 31 -5.43 -7.80 -7.26
C ASP A 31 -3.98 -8.06 -7.70
N ASN A 32 -3.70 -9.28 -8.15
CA ASN A 32 -2.36 -9.77 -8.49
C ASN A 32 -1.77 -9.18 -9.77
N ARG A 33 -2.44 -8.20 -10.38
CA ARG A 33 -1.90 -7.43 -11.52
C ARG A 33 -1.10 -6.22 -11.07
N ASP A 34 -1.22 -5.83 -9.80
CA ASP A 34 -0.47 -4.73 -9.25
C ASP A 34 0.92 -5.19 -8.75
N PRO A 35 2.03 -4.54 -9.16
CA PRO A 35 3.37 -4.91 -8.71
C PRO A 35 3.55 -4.92 -7.19
N LEU A 36 2.97 -3.96 -6.45
CA LEU A 36 3.06 -3.95 -4.98
C LEU A 36 2.09 -4.98 -4.37
N GLY A 37 0.96 -5.23 -5.02
CA GLY A 37 0.06 -6.34 -4.68
C GLY A 37 0.77 -7.69 -4.74
N ILE A 38 1.55 -7.93 -5.80
CA ILE A 38 2.40 -9.12 -5.95
C ILE A 38 3.46 -9.18 -4.84
N GLN A 39 4.17 -8.08 -4.59
CA GLN A 39 5.21 -8.02 -3.56
C GLN A 39 4.66 -8.30 -2.16
N LEU A 40 3.48 -7.74 -1.85
CA LEU A 40 2.77 -8.03 -0.61
C LEU A 40 2.36 -9.50 -0.53
N GLN A 41 1.80 -10.06 -1.61
CA GLN A 41 1.40 -11.46 -1.64
C GLN A 41 2.59 -12.39 -1.42
N GLN A 42 3.75 -12.11 -2.02
CA GLN A 42 4.98 -12.89 -1.81
C GLN A 42 5.44 -12.83 -0.34
N ALA A 43 5.37 -11.65 0.28
CA ALA A 43 5.71 -11.49 1.70
C ALA A 43 4.74 -12.29 2.60
N ILE A 44 3.44 -12.29 2.28
CA ILE A 44 2.43 -13.07 2.97
C ILE A 44 2.68 -14.57 2.79
N GLN A 45 2.89 -15.04 1.56
CA GLN A 45 3.10 -16.46 1.25
C GLN A 45 4.34 -17.05 1.93
N THR A 46 5.36 -16.22 2.18
CA THR A 46 6.56 -16.63 2.92
C THR A 46 6.24 -16.97 4.39
N ILE A 47 5.22 -16.33 4.97
CA ILE A 47 4.80 -16.51 6.37
C ILE A 47 3.62 -17.48 6.49
N ALA A 48 2.65 -17.39 5.58
CA ALA A 48 1.42 -18.17 5.53
C ALA A 48 1.13 -18.56 4.07
N PRO A 49 1.65 -19.71 3.59
CA PRO A 49 1.50 -20.15 2.21
C PRO A 49 0.06 -20.36 1.76
N ASP A 50 -0.81 -20.79 2.69
CA ASP A 50 -2.22 -21.10 2.44
C ASP A 50 -3.15 -19.90 2.68
N PHE A 51 -2.59 -18.70 2.87
CA PHE A 51 -3.39 -17.51 3.10
C PHE A 51 -4.06 -17.05 1.79
N HIS A 52 -5.40 -16.98 1.84
CA HIS A 52 -6.21 -16.43 0.74
C HIS A 52 -7.12 -15.32 1.27
N PRO A 53 -7.05 -14.10 0.70
CA PRO A 53 -7.93 -13.02 1.11
C PRO A 53 -9.38 -13.35 0.77
N GLN A 54 -10.30 -13.08 1.70
CA GLN A 54 -11.74 -13.29 1.48
C GLN A 54 -12.34 -12.26 0.53
N ILE A 55 -11.76 -11.06 0.51
CA ILE A 55 -12.19 -9.94 -0.32
C ILE A 55 -10.97 -9.44 -1.09
N THR A 56 -11.09 -9.27 -2.40
CA THR A 56 -10.03 -8.73 -3.25
C THR A 56 -10.51 -7.45 -3.93
N ALA A 57 -9.74 -6.37 -3.80
CA ALA A 57 -9.99 -5.11 -4.47
C ALA A 57 -9.04 -4.95 -5.67
N ARG A 58 -9.58 -4.45 -6.79
CA ARG A 58 -8.80 -4.21 -8.02
C ARG A 58 -7.91 -2.97 -7.93
N ASN A 59 -8.19 -2.04 -7.03
CA ASN A 59 -7.44 -0.80 -6.89
C ASN A 59 -7.31 -0.42 -5.41
N TYR A 60 -6.32 0.41 -5.11
CA TYR A 60 -6.02 0.87 -3.76
C TYR A 60 -7.15 1.67 -3.14
N SER A 61 -7.80 2.55 -3.91
CA SER A 61 -8.89 3.38 -3.41
C SER A 61 -10.10 2.55 -2.99
N THR A 62 -10.50 1.53 -3.74
CA THR A 62 -11.60 0.63 -3.32
C THR A 62 -11.20 -0.16 -2.08
N ALA A 63 -9.96 -0.63 -1.97
CA ALA A 63 -9.48 -1.28 -0.75
C ALA A 63 -9.59 -0.33 0.45
N ALA A 64 -9.15 0.92 0.30
CA ALA A 64 -9.22 1.94 1.35
C ALA A 64 -10.66 2.34 1.72
N GLU A 65 -11.56 2.45 0.73
CA GLU A 65 -12.99 2.68 0.98
C GLU A 65 -13.63 1.53 1.75
N LEU A 66 -13.31 0.28 1.41
CA LEU A 66 -13.81 -0.90 2.12
C LEU A 66 -13.37 -0.88 3.58
N VAL A 67 -12.11 -0.51 3.86
CA VAL A 67 -11.62 -0.31 5.23
C VAL A 67 -12.36 0.84 5.93
N ALA A 68 -12.56 1.98 5.24
CA ALA A 68 -13.28 3.12 5.80
C ALA A 68 -14.73 2.79 6.20
N ASN A 69 -15.35 1.82 5.52
CA ASN A 69 -16.69 1.31 5.82
C ASN A 69 -16.69 0.10 6.78
N GLY A 70 -15.53 -0.29 7.32
CA GLY A 70 -15.44 -1.35 8.33
C GLY A 70 -15.43 -2.78 7.79
N ALA A 71 -15.18 -2.98 6.49
CA ALA A 71 -15.17 -4.31 5.88
C ALA A 71 -13.93 -5.16 6.25
N GLY A 72 -12.93 -4.58 6.89
CA GLY A 72 -11.70 -5.26 7.29
C GLY A 72 -10.49 -4.35 7.31
N TYR A 73 -9.31 -4.95 7.14
CA TYR A 73 -8.04 -4.25 6.99
C TYR A 73 -7.53 -4.32 5.55
N ALA A 74 -6.66 -3.39 5.16
CA ALA A 74 -6.00 -3.46 3.85
C ALA A 74 -4.58 -2.92 3.95
N VAL A 75 -3.65 -3.49 3.19
CA VAL A 75 -2.30 -2.92 3.04
C VAL A 75 -2.26 -2.17 1.71
N VAL A 76 -1.89 -0.90 1.75
CA VAL A 76 -1.89 0.00 0.58
C VAL A 76 -0.55 0.73 0.43
N ASP A 77 -0.38 1.42 -0.70
CA ASP A 77 0.74 2.34 -0.91
C ASP A 77 0.67 3.57 0.04
N PRO A 78 1.80 4.25 0.28
CA PRO A 78 1.84 5.40 1.20
C PRO A 78 0.94 6.57 0.80
N TRP A 79 0.75 6.81 -0.50
CA TRP A 79 -0.02 7.94 -1.01
C TRP A 79 -1.52 7.73 -0.79
N THR A 80 -2.02 6.54 -1.10
CA THR A 80 -3.41 6.17 -0.78
C THR A 80 -3.64 6.25 0.73
N ALA A 81 -2.71 5.78 1.55
CA ALA A 81 -2.85 5.89 3.00
C ALA A 81 -2.94 7.35 3.49
N GLU A 82 -2.19 8.26 2.87
CA GLU A 82 -2.23 9.69 3.16
C GLU A 82 -3.55 10.33 2.72
N GLN A 83 -4.07 9.99 1.53
CA GLN A 83 -5.36 10.50 1.04
C GLN A 83 -6.52 10.12 1.97
N TYR A 84 -6.42 8.97 2.64
CA TYR A 84 -7.46 8.45 3.52
C TYR A 84 -7.23 8.72 5.01
N GLN A 85 -6.17 9.44 5.39
CA GLN A 85 -5.75 9.64 6.79
C GLN A 85 -6.85 10.17 7.74
N HIS A 86 -7.83 10.90 7.22
CA HIS A 86 -8.94 11.43 8.02
C HIS A 86 -10.12 10.47 8.17
N ARG A 87 -10.14 9.36 7.42
CA ARG A 87 -11.23 8.36 7.40
C ARG A 87 -10.84 7.01 7.97
N VAL A 88 -9.55 6.67 7.96
CA VAL A 88 -9.00 5.41 8.48
C VAL A 88 -7.77 5.68 9.35
N ASN A 89 -7.39 4.72 10.18
CA ASN A 89 -6.10 4.73 10.87
C ASN A 89 -5.03 4.13 9.93
N ASN A 90 -3.79 4.64 9.97
CA ASN A 90 -2.69 4.09 9.16
C ASN A 90 -1.45 3.67 9.99
N TYR A 91 -1.11 2.39 9.81
CA TYR A 91 -0.05 1.54 10.37
C TYR A 91 1.30 1.51 9.64
N PRO A 92 2.43 1.68 10.35
CA PRO A 92 3.63 0.89 10.18
C PRO A 92 3.45 -0.56 9.77
N LEU A 93 3.86 -1.04 8.59
CA LEU A 93 4.00 -2.50 8.41
C LEU A 93 5.41 -2.97 8.80
N SER A 94 5.48 -4.06 9.57
CA SER A 94 6.73 -4.77 9.88
C SER A 94 6.65 -6.22 9.35
N PRO A 95 7.60 -6.69 8.52
CA PRO A 95 8.71 -5.94 7.95
C PRO A 95 8.26 -4.85 6.97
N ALA A 96 9.05 -3.77 6.87
CA ALA A 96 8.72 -2.65 6.01
C ALA A 96 8.85 -3.03 4.53
N ILE A 97 7.74 -2.99 3.79
CA ILE A 97 7.72 -3.14 2.34
C ILE A 97 7.91 -1.76 1.72
N LYS A 98 9.11 -1.49 1.18
CA LYS A 98 9.42 -0.19 0.55
C LYS A 98 8.66 -0.04 -0.76
N VAL A 99 8.21 1.19 -1.01
CA VAL A 99 7.59 1.60 -2.28
C VAL A 99 8.44 2.74 -2.81
N GLU A 100 8.96 2.59 -4.02
CA GLU A 100 9.90 3.52 -4.65
C GLU A 100 9.31 4.06 -5.95
N VAL A 101 9.55 5.34 -6.23
CA VAL A 101 9.15 6.00 -7.48
C VAL A 101 10.40 6.39 -8.23
N SER A 102 10.48 5.97 -9.48
CA SER A 102 11.62 6.24 -10.36
C SER A 102 11.17 6.97 -11.61
N LEU A 103 11.91 8.01 -11.99
CA LEU A 103 11.74 8.73 -13.25
C LEU A 103 12.60 8.07 -14.33
N LEU A 104 11.97 7.63 -15.42
CA LEU A 104 12.65 7.01 -16.55
C LEU A 104 12.66 7.95 -17.75
N TYR A 105 13.84 8.18 -18.32
CA TYR A 105 14.00 8.94 -19.56
C TYR A 105 15.13 8.36 -20.42
N PRO A 106 15.09 8.55 -21.76
CA PRO A 106 16.10 7.99 -22.64
C PRO A 106 17.49 8.57 -22.39
N GLU A 107 18.50 7.71 -22.22
CA GLU A 107 19.89 8.13 -21.99
C GLU A 107 20.48 8.91 -23.18
N HIS A 108 20.11 8.53 -24.41
CA HIS A 108 20.67 9.06 -25.65
C HIS A 108 19.94 10.31 -26.19
N ARG A 109 18.96 10.85 -25.44
CA ARG A 109 18.30 12.11 -25.81
C ARG A 109 18.32 13.08 -24.63
N PRO A 110 18.95 14.25 -24.78
CA PRO A 110 18.87 15.27 -23.74
C PRO A 110 17.41 15.67 -23.52
N LEU A 111 17.01 15.78 -22.26
CA LEU A 111 15.69 16.28 -21.88
C LEU A 111 15.51 17.71 -22.38
N SER A 112 14.32 18.00 -22.93
CA SER A 112 13.94 19.37 -23.25
C SER A 112 13.95 20.25 -21.98
N ILE A 113 14.02 21.57 -22.16
CA ILE A 113 13.99 22.52 -21.03
C ILE A 113 12.74 22.29 -20.18
N THR A 114 11.58 22.13 -20.81
CA THR A 114 10.30 21.85 -20.12
C THR A 114 10.33 20.51 -19.38
N ALA A 115 10.90 19.46 -19.98
CA ALA A 115 10.97 18.15 -19.33
C ALA A 115 11.93 18.15 -18.13
N ARG A 116 13.05 18.88 -18.21
CA ARG A 116 13.96 19.07 -17.07
C ARG A 116 13.28 19.83 -15.94
N TRP A 117 12.57 20.91 -16.26
CA TRP A 117 11.80 21.65 -15.26
C TRP A 117 10.75 20.77 -14.58
N PHE A 118 10.03 19.94 -15.35
CA PHE A 118 9.08 18.98 -14.79
C PHE A 118 9.75 17.98 -13.83
N VAL A 119 10.92 17.43 -14.19
CA VAL A 119 11.70 16.54 -13.32
C VAL A 119 12.13 17.24 -12.04
N GLU A 120 12.62 18.47 -12.12
CA GLU A 120 13.01 19.28 -10.95
C GLU A 120 11.83 19.52 -10.01
N GLN A 121 10.65 19.85 -10.55
CA GLN A 121 9.44 20.04 -9.73
C GLN A 121 8.99 18.74 -9.05
N LEU A 122 9.03 17.61 -9.76
CA LEU A 122 8.68 16.32 -9.19
C LEU A 122 9.65 15.88 -8.10
N GLN A 123 10.96 16.07 -8.30
CA GLN A 123 11.98 15.74 -7.30
C GLN A 123 11.87 16.59 -6.04
N GLY A 124 11.43 17.85 -6.16
CA GLY A 124 11.19 18.73 -5.01
C GLY A 124 9.89 18.46 -4.26
N SER A 125 8.98 17.64 -4.80
CA SER A 125 7.66 17.36 -4.24
C SER A 125 7.50 15.95 -3.66
N LEU A 126 8.51 15.09 -3.83
CA LEU A 126 8.60 13.72 -3.28
C LEU A 126 9.36 13.73 -1.94
#